data_AF-A0A2W6XDJ0-F1
#
_entry.id   AF-A0A2W6XDJ0-F1
#
_cell.length_a   1.000
_cell.length_b   1.000
_cell.length_c   1.000
_cell.angle_alpha   90.00
_cell.angle_beta   90.00
_cell.angle_gamma   90.00
#
_symmetry.space_group_name_H-M   'P 1'
#
loop_
_entity.id
_entity.type
_entity.pdbx_description
1 polymer ?
#
loop_
_entity_poly.entity_id
_entity_poly.type
_entity_poly.pdbx_seq_one_letter_code
_entity_poly.pdbx_strand_id
1 'polypeptide(L)' 'MSQFISPSELNGLTEHQLRAKRVAILNDLAARGKRIEDCPHVQISIRFIDEALARVVCFRPKPPGF' A
#
# COMPACT_ATOMS: atom_id res chain seq x y z
N MET A 1 10.30 13.70 5.71
CA MET A 1 10.91 12.50 5.09
C MET A 1 10.01 12.04 3.95
N SER A 2 10.54 11.83 2.74
CA SER A 2 9.77 11.26 1.62
C SER A 2 10.03 9.76 1.65
N GLN A 3 9.16 8.99 2.30
CA GLN A 3 9.34 7.54 2.43
C GLN A 3 8.91 6.89 1.12
N PHE A 4 9.89 6.64 0.26
CA PHE A 4 9.74 5.75 -0.87
C PHE A 4 9.57 4.32 -0.34
N ILE A 5 8.43 3.70 -0.60
CA ILE A 5 8.17 2.32 -0.16
C ILE A 5 8.67 1.37 -1.24
N SER A 6 9.55 0.44 -0.83
CA SER A 6 10.02 -0.61 -1.73
C SER A 6 9.15 -1.87 -1.63
N PRO A 7 8.97 -2.64 -2.71
CA PRO A 7 8.18 -3.88 -2.69
C PRO A 7 8.65 -4.89 -1.63
N SER A 8 9.96 -4.95 -1.39
CA SER A 8 10.56 -5.83 -0.38
C SER A 8 10.09 -5.53 1.05
N GLU A 9 9.77 -4.27 1.36
CA GLU A 9 9.23 -3.88 2.67
C GLU A 9 7.75 -4.24 2.85
N LEU A 10 7.07 -4.58 1.75
CA LEU A 10 5.67 -4.97 1.73
C LEU A 10 5.48 -6.49 1.80
N ASN A 11 6.53 -7.27 1.52
CA ASN A 11 6.50 -8.71 1.65
C ASN A 11 6.35 -9.13 3.12
N GLY A 12 5.38 -10.01 3.39
CA GLY A 12 5.09 -10.51 4.73
C GLY A 12 4.19 -9.61 5.58
N LEU A 13 3.78 -8.45 5.07
CA LEU A 13 2.79 -7.61 5.74
C LEU A 13 1.37 -8.17 5.58
N THR A 14 0.55 -8.00 6.62
CA THR A 14 -0.86 -8.38 6.57
C THR A 14 -1.68 -7.35 5.80
N GLU A 15 -2.90 -7.74 5.37
CA GLU A 15 -3.83 -6.82 4.70
C GLU A 15 -4.05 -5.53 5.51
N HIS A 16 -4.20 -5.66 6.84
CA HIS A 16 -4.40 -4.52 7.72
C HIS A 16 -3.17 -3.59 7.74
N GLN A 17 -1.97 -4.15 7.80
CA GLN A 17 -0.73 -3.35 7.81
C GLN A 17 -0.53 -2.62 6.47
N LEU A 18 -0.84 -3.27 5.36
CA LEU A 18 -0.79 -2.66 4.03
C LEU A 18 -1.79 -1.50 3.90
N ARG A 19 -3.04 -1.69 4.33
CA ARG A 19 -4.04 -0.62 4.37
C ARG A 19 -3.61 0.53 5.28
N ALA A 20 -3.05 0.24 6.45
CA ALA A 20 -2.56 1.26 7.37
C ALA A 20 -1.44 2.10 6.75
N LYS A 21 -0.48 1.46 6.05
CA LYS A 21 0.57 2.18 5.30
C LYS A 21 -0.01 3.07 4.20
N ARG A 22 -1.00 2.58 3.45
CA ARG A 22 -1.68 3.38 2.42
C ARG A 22 -2.33 4.64 3.00
N VAL A 23 -3.05 4.49 4.12
CA VAL A 23 -3.70 5.62 4.81
C VAL A 23 -2.65 6.61 5.35
N ALA A 24 -1.56 6.11 5.92
CA ALA A 24 -0.49 6.96 6.44
C ALA A 24 0.14 7.85 5.34
N ILE A 25 0.37 7.30 4.16
CA ILE A 25 0.89 8.05 3.00
C ILE A 25 -0.09 9.12 2.54
N LEU A 26 -1.38 8.77 2.45
CA LEU A 26 -2.43 9.72 2.04
C LEU A 26 -2.58 10.85 3.07
N ASN A 27 -2.50 10.54 4.36
CA ASN A 27 -2.53 11.55 5.42
C ASN A 27 -1.29 12.46 5.39
N ASP A 28 -0.09 11.94 5.15
CA ASP A 28 1.12 12.77 5.00
C ASP A 28 1.02 13.69 3.77
N LEU A 29 0.49 13.19 2.64
CA LEU A 29 0.20 14.01 1.47
C LEU A 29 -0.80 15.13 1.79
N ALA A 30 -1.90 14.80 2.45
CA ALA A 30 -2.93 15.75 2.84
C ALA A 30 -2.39 16.81 3.82
N ALA A 31 -1.60 16.40 4.81
CA ALA A 31 -0.95 17.30 5.76
C ALA A 31 0.03 18.27 5.08
N ARG A 32 0.63 17.85 3.96
CA ARG A 32 1.53 18.68 3.14
C ARG A 32 0.79 19.50 2.07
N GLY A 33 -0.53 19.36 1.97
CA GLY A 33 -1.34 20.02 0.95
C GLY A 33 -1.01 19.59 -0.48
N LYS A 34 -0.42 18.40 -0.66
CA LYS A 34 0.01 17.89 -1.96
C LYS A 34 -1.00 16.87 -2.50
N ARG A 35 -1.21 16.88 -3.81
CA ARG A 35 -2.02 15.85 -4.48
C ARG A 35 -1.12 14.70 -4.88
N ILE A 36 -1.70 13.51 -4.96
CA ILE A 36 -1.01 12.29 -5.41
C ILE A 36 -0.45 12.50 -6.82
N GLU A 37 -1.19 13.22 -7.66
CA GLU A 37 -0.86 13.56 -9.05
C GLU A 37 0.47 14.32 -9.17
N ASP A 38 0.77 15.17 -8.19
CA ASP A 38 2.00 15.98 -8.14
C ASP A 38 3.20 15.20 -7.58
N CYS A 39 2.98 13.97 -7.09
CA CYS A 39 3.98 13.19 -6.37
C CYS A 39 4.16 11.79 -7.01
N PRO A 40 4.95 11.67 -8.09
CA PRO A 40 5.13 10.40 -8.80
C PRO A 40 5.73 9.29 -7.93
N HIS A 41 6.59 9.65 -6.97
CA HIS A 41 7.15 8.72 -5.98
C HIS A 41 6.09 8.14 -5.03
N VAL A 42 5.07 8.93 -4.68
CA VAL A 42 3.94 8.47 -3.88
C VAL A 42 3.02 7.58 -4.70
N GLN A 43 2.76 7.92 -5.97
CA GLN A 43 2.01 7.04 -6.87
C GLN A 43 2.65 5.66 -6.98
N ILE A 44 3.97 5.59 -7.17
CA ILE A 44 4.71 4.33 -7.22
C ILE A 44 4.55 3.55 -5.90
N SER A 45 4.71 4.23 -4.75
CA SER A 45 4.58 3.61 -3.43
C SER A 45 3.17 3.05 -3.18
N ILE A 46 2.13 3.80 -3.56
CA ILE A 46 0.74 3.35 -3.50
C ILE A 46 0.53 2.13 -4.40
N ARG A 47 1.08 2.15 -5.63
CA ARG A 47 0.97 1.02 -6.56
C ARG A 47 1.56 -0.25 -5.99
N PHE A 48 2.74 -0.17 -5.37
CA PHE A 48 3.34 -1.33 -4.72
C PHE A 48 2.50 -1.86 -3.56
N ILE A 49 1.86 -0.97 -2.77
CA ILE A 49 0.94 -1.38 -1.71
C ILE A 49 -0.30 -2.06 -2.30
N ASP A 50 -0.88 -1.53 -3.38
CA ASP A 50 -2.03 -2.13 -4.05
C ASP A 50 -1.68 -3.50 -4.65
N GLU A 51 -0.49 -3.67 -5.23
CA GLU A 51 0.01 -4.97 -5.70
C GLU A 51 0.20 -5.97 -4.55
N ALA A 52 0.74 -5.53 -3.41
CA ALA A 52 0.88 -6.36 -2.21
C ALA A 52 -0.49 -6.75 -1.63
N LEU A 53 -1.44 -5.82 -1.60
CA LEU A 53 -2.82 -6.07 -1.17
C LEU A 53 -3.50 -7.09 -2.07
N ALA A 54 -3.36 -6.95 -3.39
CA ALA A 54 -3.90 -7.89 -4.36
C ALA A 54 -3.35 -9.30 -4.14
N ARG A 55 -2.05 -9.43 -3.83
CA ARG A 55 -1.44 -10.72 -3.48
C ARG A 55 -2.05 -11.28 -2.20
N VAL A 56 -2.15 -10.49 -1.12
CA VAL A 56 -2.70 -10.96 0.16
C VAL A 56 -4.18 -11.35 0.04
N VAL A 57 -4.99 -10.59 -0.69
CA VAL A 57 -6.42 -10.89 -0.92
C VAL A 57 -6.58 -12.12 -1.81
N CYS A 58 -5.76 -12.27 -2.86
CA CYS A 58 -5.79 -13.44 -3.74
C CYS A 58 -5.29 -14.71 -3.03
N PHE A 59 -4.35 -14.57 -2.10
CA PHE A 59 -3.88 -15.65 -1.23
C PHE A 59 -4.81 -15.98 -0.08
N ARG A 60 -6.02 -15.41 0.03
CA ARG A 60 -7.04 -16.03 0.88
C ARG A 60 -7.35 -17.40 0.27
N PRO A 61 -6.91 -18.52 0.88
CA PRO A 61 -7.29 -19.82 0.35
C PRO A 61 -8.82 -19.82 0.35
N LYS A 62 -9.41 -20.02 -0.82
CA LYS A 62 -10.82 -20.40 -0.92
C LYS A 62 -10.98 -21.55 0.07
N PRO A 63 -11.87 -21.47 1.08
CA PRO A 63 -12.09 -22.61 1.95
C PRO A 63 -12.44 -23.80 1.05
N PRO A 64 -11.75 -24.95 1.17
CA PRO A 64 -12.15 -26.14 0.45
C PRO A 64 -13.51 -26.57 0.99
N GLY A 65 -14.55 -26.39 0.19
CA GLY A 65 -15.88 -26.94 0.42
C GLY A 65 -16.86 -26.00 1.11
N PHE A 66 -17.95 -25.67 0.40
CA PHE A 66 -19.26 -26.26 0.67
C PHE A 66 -19.95 -26.54 -0.67
#